data_AF-A0AAV8GD78-F1
#
_entry.id   AF-A0AAV8GD78-F1
#
_cell.length_a   1.000
_cell.length_b   1.000
_cell.length_c   1.000
_cell.angle_alpha   90.00
_cell.angle_beta   90.00
_cell.angle_gamma   90.00
#
_symmetry.space_group_name_H-M   'P 1'
#
loop_
_entity.id
_entity.type
_entity.pdbx_description
1 polymer ?
#
loop_
_entity_poly.entity_id
_entity_poly.type
_entity_poly.pdbx_seq_one_letter_code
_entity_poly.pdbx_strand_id
1 'polypeptide(L)'
;MAWVYVSPEFDIIRLTKEIYDFVARDAGNSLNGFSSIQEALQKKLVGKIMLLVLDDVWNVQQNDWEMLFLPLRVAKMVRVLVTSRNDVVAMAPHAVSPYRLHVLPENECLQLLFHCAFGGKGTSELKESSLDIAILLIKKCGRLPLAVKCIGRVLHCIKDQDCWWEILDSELWESDELDPIFCALKVSYYHLPTKLRDCFMFCSMFPKGSRLRKTSIIYMWMAHRFLQPKGRKRAADIGAEYLAELQMRSFIVPCTKSSFCLHDVIYDLARSLSEGKIHTIVNKMSSCIHDKIEHLYIKKGNNPCESFRPQLLRTLFDATERPYDSFIDVQDIRLRVLGLIGPSVIALLEHSRLKHLRYLAIMEFNGKTLPESLCLLYHMQTLEITRCYGLSELPKTIANLGNLRYLRIAHTGIKELPVMLWKVKNLQMLRLKECYNLRMVPLGISNLTNLHTFELKSCKQVKELPADIGHIINLSVLDLSYSEIRTFPASMVLLKSTTIVLVGLPNSVKEELCFRLEIWSLAERCNGFTGVFWEDEETLIVVNKEGLSSLSHHKQSNGTLKVCLDPSAVEIT
;
A
#
# COMPACT_ATOMS: atom_id res chain seq x y z
N MET A 1 -2.13 -21.27 -13.63
CA MET A 1 -1.09 -21.20 -12.60
C MET A 1 -1.66 -20.43 -11.42
N ALA A 2 -1.51 -20.95 -10.20
CA ALA A 2 -1.79 -20.21 -8.97
C ALA A 2 -0.48 -20.02 -8.20
N TRP A 3 -0.26 -18.83 -7.65
CA TRP A 3 0.91 -18.51 -6.84
C TRP A 3 0.43 -18.02 -5.49
N VAL A 4 0.77 -18.75 -4.43
CA VAL A 4 0.33 -18.44 -3.08
C VAL A 4 1.53 -18.29 -2.16
N TYR A 5 1.58 -17.17 -1.43
CA TYR A 5 2.60 -16.92 -0.41
C TYR A 5 2.20 -17.55 0.91
N VAL A 6 3.07 -18.40 1.44
CA VAL A 6 2.90 -19.09 2.71
C VAL A 6 3.59 -18.30 3.80
N SER A 7 2.80 -17.79 4.74
CA SER A 7 3.32 -17.08 5.91
C SER A 7 3.97 -18.07 6.89
N PRO A 8 4.83 -17.59 7.81
CA PRO A 8 5.38 -18.43 8.89
C PRO A 8 4.30 -19.16 9.70
N GLU A 9 3.13 -18.52 9.86
CA GLU A 9 1.92 -19.19 10.35
C GLU A 9 1.19 -19.87 9.19
N PHE A 10 1.05 -21.19 9.25
CA PHE A 10 0.36 -21.97 8.23
C PHE A 10 -1.17 -21.89 8.39
N ASP A 11 -1.78 -20.85 7.81
CA ASP A 11 -3.24 -20.69 7.80
C ASP A 11 -3.85 -21.40 6.58
N ILE A 12 -4.28 -22.64 6.78
CA ILE A 12 -4.82 -23.48 5.71
C ILE A 12 -6.10 -22.92 5.07
N ILE A 13 -6.93 -22.22 5.84
CA ILE A 13 -8.18 -21.64 5.34
C ILE A 13 -7.86 -20.49 4.40
N ARG A 14 -6.94 -19.60 4.82
CA ARG A 14 -6.44 -18.50 3.98
C ARG A 14 -5.83 -19.04 2.70
N LEU A 15 -4.93 -20.01 2.79
CA LEU A 15 -4.23 -20.57 1.62
C LEU A 15 -5.21 -21.20 0.63
N THR A 16 -6.15 -22.03 1.11
CA THR A 16 -7.16 -22.67 0.25
C THR A 16 -8.04 -21.64 -0.44
N LYS A 17 -8.42 -20.56 0.26
CA LYS A 17 -9.16 -19.44 -0.32
C LYS A 17 -8.37 -18.71 -1.39
N GLU A 18 -7.10 -18.40 -1.13
CA GLU A 18 -6.24 -17.75 -2.12
C GLU A 18 -6.08 -18.59 -3.39
N ILE A 19 -5.90 -19.92 -3.25
CA ILE A 19 -5.88 -20.85 -4.39
C ILE A 19 -7.21 -20.78 -5.16
N TYR A 20 -8.34 -20.83 -4.46
CA TYR A 20 -9.66 -20.71 -5.08
C TYR A 20 -9.81 -19.41 -5.86
N ASP A 21 -9.48 -18.27 -5.26
CA ASP A 21 -9.61 -16.96 -5.89
C ASP A 21 -8.76 -16.88 -7.17
N PHE A 22 -7.55 -17.45 -7.17
CA PHE A 22 -6.70 -17.56 -8.37
C PHE A 22 -7.34 -18.42 -9.47
N VAL A 23 -7.93 -19.57 -9.11
CA VAL A 23 -8.52 -20.51 -10.07
C VAL A 23 -9.84 -19.98 -10.62
N ALA A 24 -10.65 -19.33 -9.79
CA ALA A 24 -11.96 -18.80 -10.15
C ALA A 24 -11.85 -17.52 -10.99
N ARG A 25 -10.74 -16.77 -10.87
CA ARG A 25 -10.59 -15.39 -11.41
C ARG A 25 -11.70 -14.45 -10.95
N ASP A 26 -12.29 -14.75 -9.80
CA ASP A 26 -13.43 -14.04 -9.25
C ASP A 26 -13.15 -13.82 -7.76
N ALA A 27 -12.82 -12.59 -7.39
CA ALA A 27 -12.47 -12.21 -6.02
C ALA A 27 -13.71 -11.82 -5.18
N GLY A 28 -14.92 -12.08 -5.69
CA GLY A 28 -16.16 -11.49 -5.16
C GLY A 28 -17.10 -12.41 -4.38
N ASN A 29 -16.98 -13.74 -4.48
CA ASN A 29 -17.93 -14.62 -3.80
C ASN A 29 -17.54 -14.80 -2.33
N SER A 30 -18.44 -14.37 -1.42
CA SER A 30 -18.32 -14.58 0.02
C SER A 30 -18.58 -16.05 0.37
N LEU A 31 -17.67 -16.94 -0.02
CA LEU A 31 -17.63 -18.31 0.50
C LEU A 31 -17.15 -18.24 1.95
N ASN A 32 -18.05 -18.60 2.86
CA ASN A 32 -17.77 -18.68 4.29
C ASN A 32 -17.68 -20.16 4.68
N GLY A 33 -16.63 -20.52 5.43
CA GLY A 33 -16.40 -21.89 5.89
C GLY A 33 -15.41 -22.66 5.03
N PHE A 34 -14.49 -23.38 5.69
CA PHE A 34 -13.40 -24.10 5.05
C PHE A 34 -13.88 -25.17 4.05
N SER A 35 -14.88 -25.96 4.44
CA SER A 35 -15.46 -27.02 3.60
C SER A 35 -16.11 -26.46 2.32
N SER A 36 -16.83 -25.35 2.42
CA SER A 36 -17.47 -24.71 1.26
C SER A 36 -16.45 -24.19 0.25
N ILE A 37 -15.31 -23.67 0.73
CA ILE A 37 -14.19 -23.26 -0.13
C ILE A 37 -13.58 -24.47 -0.83
N GLN A 38 -13.36 -25.58 -0.11
CA GLN A 38 -12.82 -26.82 -0.68
C GLN A 38 -13.73 -27.39 -1.77
N GLU A 39 -15.04 -27.49 -1.53
CA GLU A 39 -16.01 -27.98 -2.51
C GLU A 39 -16.08 -27.10 -3.76
N ALA A 40 -16.06 -25.78 -3.58
CA ALA A 40 -16.06 -24.84 -4.68
C ALA A 40 -14.78 -24.95 -5.52
N LEU A 41 -13.62 -25.13 -4.86
CA LEU A 41 -12.34 -25.36 -5.53
C LEU A 41 -12.35 -26.67 -6.32
N GLN A 42 -12.81 -27.76 -5.72
CA GLN A 42 -12.94 -29.06 -6.39
C GLN A 42 -13.75 -28.94 -7.68
N LYS A 43 -14.95 -28.35 -7.62
CA LYS A 43 -15.82 -28.16 -8.79
C LYS A 43 -15.12 -27.40 -9.93
N LYS A 44 -14.26 -26.44 -9.60
CA LYS A 44 -13.52 -25.65 -10.61
C LYS A 44 -12.31 -26.37 -11.19
N LEU A 45 -11.78 -27.36 -10.49
CA LEU A 45 -10.58 -28.10 -10.88
C LEU A 45 -10.87 -29.36 -11.69
N VAL A 46 -12.10 -29.89 -11.69
CA VAL A 46 -12.47 -31.09 -12.46
C VAL A 46 -12.00 -30.98 -13.91
N GLY A 47 -11.21 -31.95 -14.35
CA GLY A 47 -10.69 -32.03 -15.72
C GLY A 47 -9.56 -31.05 -16.07
N LYS A 48 -9.11 -30.21 -15.12
CA LYS A 48 -8.08 -29.17 -15.38
C LYS A 48 -6.66 -29.63 -15.09
N ILE A 49 -5.71 -28.99 -15.78
CA ILE A 49 -4.28 -29.08 -15.50
C ILE A 49 -3.85 -27.80 -14.79
N MET A 50 -3.15 -27.93 -13.67
CA MET A 50 -2.77 -26.80 -12.81
C MET A 50 -1.29 -26.87 -12.43
N LEU A 51 -0.63 -25.71 -12.43
CA LEU A 51 0.61 -25.47 -11.70
C LEU A 51 0.28 -24.63 -10.46
N LEU A 52 0.63 -25.14 -9.28
CA LEU A 52 0.51 -24.47 -7.99
C LEU A 52 1.91 -24.13 -7.48
N VAL A 53 2.17 -22.87 -7.17
CA VAL A 53 3.40 -22.41 -6.52
C VAL A 53 3.06 -22.05 -5.08
N LEU A 54 3.70 -22.74 -4.13
CA LEU A 54 3.65 -22.45 -2.69
C LEU A 54 4.98 -21.82 -2.30
N ASP A 55 4.95 -20.50 -2.13
CA ASP A 55 6.15 -19.70 -1.95
C ASP A 55 6.45 -19.46 -0.48
N ASP A 56 7.70 -19.68 -0.07
CA ASP A 56 8.26 -19.46 1.27
C ASP A 56 7.61 -20.31 2.38
N VAL A 57 7.55 -21.63 2.19
CA VAL A 57 6.99 -22.55 3.19
C VAL A 57 7.96 -22.77 4.36
N TRP A 58 7.47 -22.70 5.59
CA TRP A 58 8.30 -22.74 6.81
C TRP A 58 8.28 -24.09 7.53
N ASN A 59 7.17 -24.40 8.19
CA ASN A 59 6.99 -25.65 8.93
C ASN A 59 5.51 -26.04 8.85
N VAL A 60 5.22 -27.22 8.31
CA VAL A 60 3.86 -27.66 7.99
C VAL A 60 3.72 -29.07 8.51
N GLN A 61 2.70 -29.29 9.34
CA GLN A 61 2.43 -30.63 9.85
C GLN A 61 1.90 -31.51 8.71
N GLN A 62 2.07 -32.83 8.83
CA GLN A 62 1.64 -33.76 7.78
C GLN A 62 0.13 -33.63 7.49
N ASN A 63 -0.70 -33.46 8.52
CA ASN A 63 -2.15 -33.29 8.38
C ASN A 63 -2.52 -32.02 7.59
N ASP A 64 -1.73 -30.95 7.73
CA ASP A 64 -1.98 -29.68 7.04
C ASP A 64 -1.74 -29.80 5.52
N TRP A 65 -0.70 -30.54 5.12
CA TRP A 65 -0.47 -30.90 3.72
C TRP A 65 -1.62 -31.70 3.12
N GLU A 66 -2.09 -32.71 3.85
CA GLU A 66 -3.18 -33.56 3.39
C GLU A 66 -4.47 -32.76 3.18
N MET A 67 -4.81 -31.90 4.15
CA MET A 67 -5.99 -31.04 4.05
C MET A 67 -5.88 -30.03 2.90
N LEU A 68 -4.69 -29.49 2.61
CA LEU A 68 -4.48 -28.55 1.50
C LEU A 68 -4.59 -29.24 0.13
N PHE A 69 -4.07 -30.45 0.01
CA PHE A 69 -4.07 -31.21 -1.25
C PHE A 69 -5.38 -31.93 -1.53
N LEU A 70 -6.22 -32.19 -0.52
CA LEU A 70 -7.51 -32.85 -0.65
C LEU A 70 -8.39 -32.27 -1.79
N PRO A 71 -8.64 -30.94 -1.88
CA PRO A 71 -9.44 -30.38 -2.97
C PRO A 71 -8.79 -30.45 -4.35
N LEU A 72 -7.47 -30.69 -4.43
CA LEU A 72 -6.72 -30.71 -5.70
C LEU A 72 -6.79 -32.07 -6.41
N ARG A 73 -7.17 -33.14 -5.70
CA ARG A 73 -7.19 -34.52 -6.23
C ARG A 73 -8.16 -34.75 -7.38
N VAL A 74 -9.18 -33.90 -7.53
CA VAL A 74 -10.19 -34.00 -8.60
C VAL A 74 -9.70 -33.43 -9.94
N ALA A 75 -8.55 -32.75 -9.94
CA ALA A 75 -7.96 -32.20 -11.15
C ALA A 75 -7.40 -33.31 -12.06
N LYS A 76 -7.32 -33.04 -13.37
CA LYS A 76 -6.67 -33.95 -14.32
C LYS A 76 -5.18 -34.11 -14.01
N MET A 77 -4.50 -33.03 -13.65
CA MET A 77 -3.10 -33.05 -13.21
C MET A 77 -2.80 -31.78 -12.41
N VAL A 78 -2.11 -31.92 -11.28
CA VAL A 78 -1.55 -30.78 -10.54
C VAL A 78 -0.06 -30.99 -10.37
N ARG A 79 0.74 -29.99 -10.74
CA ARG A 79 2.15 -29.90 -10.36
C ARG A 79 2.29 -28.85 -9.28
N VAL A 80 2.98 -29.19 -8.20
CA VAL A 80 3.21 -28.28 -7.07
C VAL A 80 4.69 -27.94 -7.03
N LEU A 81 5.02 -26.66 -7.09
CA LEU A 81 6.35 -26.12 -6.82
C LEU A 81 6.33 -25.53 -5.42
N VAL A 82 7.24 -25.98 -4.56
CA VAL A 82 7.39 -25.46 -3.20
C VAL A 82 8.76 -24.79 -3.08
N THR A 83 8.79 -23.54 -2.61
CA THR A 83 10.04 -22.89 -2.20
C THR A 83 10.08 -22.85 -0.68
N SER A 84 11.24 -23.11 -0.09
CA SER A 84 11.44 -23.18 1.36
C SER A 84 12.90 -22.93 1.71
N ARG A 85 13.15 -22.38 2.90
CA ARG A 85 14.50 -22.31 3.51
C ARG A 85 14.77 -23.48 4.47
N ASN A 86 13.76 -24.29 4.74
CA ASN A 86 13.80 -25.38 5.69
C ASN A 86 13.78 -26.73 4.96
N ASP A 87 14.86 -27.49 5.11
CA ASP A 87 15.04 -28.82 4.50
C ASP A 87 13.96 -29.81 4.94
N VAL A 88 13.33 -29.63 6.11
CA VAL A 88 12.21 -30.48 6.57
C VAL A 88 11.01 -30.39 5.62
N VAL A 89 10.79 -29.26 4.96
CA VAL A 89 9.71 -29.10 3.96
C VAL A 89 9.95 -29.98 2.73
N ALA A 90 11.19 -30.33 2.42
CA ALA A 90 11.51 -31.27 1.35
C ALA A 90 11.04 -32.70 1.64
N MET A 91 10.68 -33.01 2.91
CA MET A 91 10.09 -34.29 3.32
C MET A 91 8.57 -34.32 3.17
N ALA A 92 7.96 -33.30 2.54
CA ALA A 92 6.52 -33.24 2.33
C ALA A 92 6.00 -34.46 1.52
N PRO A 93 4.74 -34.87 1.73
CA PRO A 93 4.16 -36.00 1.01
C PRO A 93 4.24 -35.80 -0.51
N HIS A 94 4.73 -36.80 -1.24
CA HIS A 94 4.89 -36.78 -2.70
C HIS A 94 5.95 -35.78 -3.21
N ALA A 95 6.80 -35.24 -2.34
CA ALA A 95 7.93 -34.43 -2.76
C ALA A 95 8.95 -35.26 -3.57
N VAL A 96 9.46 -34.66 -4.64
CA VAL A 96 10.61 -35.16 -5.40
C VAL A 96 11.89 -34.68 -4.70
N SER A 97 13.06 -35.12 -5.17
CA SER A 97 14.34 -34.61 -4.68
C SER A 97 14.39 -33.07 -4.72
N PRO A 98 14.79 -32.42 -3.60
CA PRO A 98 14.83 -30.97 -3.54
C PRO A 98 15.92 -30.42 -4.47
N TYR A 99 15.58 -29.38 -5.22
CA TYR A 99 16.55 -28.62 -5.98
C TYR A 99 17.18 -27.54 -5.08
N ARG A 100 18.43 -27.76 -4.66
CA ARG A 100 19.15 -26.81 -3.81
C ARG A 100 19.67 -25.65 -4.63
N LEU A 101 19.18 -24.44 -4.35
CA LEU A 101 19.70 -23.22 -4.96
C LEU A 101 21.09 -22.90 -4.39
N HIS A 102 22.07 -22.75 -5.28
CA HIS A 102 23.42 -22.36 -4.92
C HIS A 102 23.60 -20.85 -4.98
N VAL A 103 24.62 -20.35 -4.29
CA VAL A 103 25.07 -18.96 -4.42
C VAL A 103 25.51 -18.67 -5.85
N LEU A 104 25.43 -17.40 -6.25
CA LEU A 104 25.74 -17.02 -7.63
C LEU A 104 27.23 -17.17 -7.93
N PRO A 105 27.60 -17.56 -9.16
CA PRO A 105 28.97 -17.43 -9.66
C PRO A 105 29.46 -15.99 -9.58
N GLU A 106 30.77 -15.80 -9.41
CA GLU A 106 31.35 -14.46 -9.24
C GLU A 106 31.09 -13.54 -10.44
N ASN A 107 31.20 -14.07 -11.66
CA ASN A 107 30.90 -13.32 -12.89
C ASN A 107 29.44 -12.85 -12.95
N GLU A 108 28.49 -13.67 -12.51
CA GLU A 108 27.08 -13.30 -12.45
C GLU A 108 26.79 -12.29 -11.33
N CYS A 109 27.48 -12.41 -10.19
CA CYS A 109 27.43 -11.40 -9.12
C CYS A 109 27.93 -10.04 -9.62
N LEU A 110 29.01 -10.04 -10.38
CA LEU A 110 29.61 -8.83 -10.94
C LEU A 110 28.66 -8.16 -11.93
N GLN A 111 28.05 -8.95 -12.82
CA GLN A 111 27.01 -8.46 -13.72
C GLN A 111 25.81 -7.88 -12.95
N LEU A 112 25.34 -8.55 -11.90
CA LEU A 112 24.24 -8.09 -11.07
C LEU A 112 24.58 -6.79 -10.32
N LEU A 113 25.77 -6.72 -9.72
CA LEU A 113 26.26 -5.55 -9.00
C LEU A 113 26.29 -4.33 -9.94
N PHE A 114 26.91 -4.49 -11.11
CA PHE A 114 27.04 -3.41 -12.09
C PHE A 114 25.71 -3.02 -12.71
N HIS A 115 24.85 -3.98 -13.00
CA HIS A 115 23.48 -3.68 -13.42
C HIS A 115 22.76 -2.79 -12.39
N CYS A 116 22.96 -3.06 -11.10
CA CYS A 116 22.37 -2.26 -10.03
C CYS A 116 23.05 -0.89 -9.84
N ALA A 117 24.38 -0.83 -9.97
CA ALA A 117 25.18 0.39 -9.77
C ALA A 117 25.05 1.39 -10.93
N PHE A 118 24.96 0.91 -12.18
CA PHE A 118 24.94 1.76 -13.39
C PHE A 118 23.59 1.80 -14.10
N GLY A 119 22.55 1.18 -13.53
CA GLY A 119 21.20 1.17 -14.10
C GLY A 119 21.10 0.39 -15.42
N GLY A 120 21.88 -0.68 -15.55
CA GLY A 120 21.89 -1.54 -16.74
C GLY A 120 22.69 -1.00 -17.93
N LYS A 121 23.37 0.13 -17.78
CA LYS A 121 24.46 0.52 -18.68
C LYS A 121 25.64 -0.43 -18.43
N GLY A 122 26.26 -0.94 -19.50
CA GLY A 122 27.30 -1.96 -19.42
C GLY A 122 28.55 -1.50 -18.67
N THR A 123 29.54 -2.39 -18.56
CA THR A 123 30.80 -2.17 -17.82
C THR A 123 31.75 -1.15 -18.45
N SER A 124 31.37 -0.51 -19.55
CA SER A 124 32.19 0.48 -20.26
C SER A 124 32.44 1.77 -19.48
N GLU A 125 31.69 2.02 -18.40
CA GLU A 125 31.84 3.21 -17.53
C GLU A 125 32.71 2.94 -16.28
N LEU A 126 33.32 1.75 -16.15
CA LEU A 126 34.04 1.35 -14.93
C LEU A 126 35.52 1.79 -14.92
N LYS A 127 35.98 2.37 -13.82
CA LYS A 127 37.42 2.52 -13.54
C LYS A 127 38.01 1.17 -13.12
N GLU A 128 39.26 0.91 -13.50
CA GLU A 128 39.97 -0.34 -13.15
C GLU A 128 40.10 -0.52 -11.63
N SER A 129 40.41 0.55 -10.90
CA SER A 129 40.45 0.56 -9.41
C SER A 129 39.13 0.17 -8.75
N SER A 130 38.00 0.48 -9.39
CA SER A 130 36.66 0.17 -8.88
C SER A 130 36.25 -1.28 -9.13
N LEU A 131 36.90 -1.96 -10.08
CA LEU A 131 36.69 -3.40 -10.33
C LEU A 131 37.20 -4.23 -9.16
N ASP A 132 38.38 -3.91 -8.64
CA ASP A 132 38.96 -4.62 -7.50
C ASP A 132 38.10 -4.48 -6.25
N ILE A 133 37.62 -3.26 -5.99
CA ILE A 133 36.69 -2.98 -4.89
C ILE A 133 35.38 -3.76 -5.07
N ALA A 134 34.84 -3.82 -6.30
CA ALA A 134 33.62 -4.57 -6.60
C ALA A 134 33.76 -6.07 -6.29
N ILE A 135 34.88 -6.68 -6.67
CA ILE A 135 35.17 -8.10 -6.40
C ILE A 135 35.25 -8.35 -4.89
N LEU A 136 35.92 -7.46 -4.13
CA LEU A 136 36.01 -7.57 -2.68
C LEU A 136 34.63 -7.42 -2.00
N LEU A 137 33.79 -6.49 -2.47
CA LEU A 137 32.43 -6.33 -1.96
C LEU A 137 31.56 -7.57 -2.23
N ILE A 138 31.69 -8.21 -3.39
CA ILE A 138 30.98 -9.46 -3.72
C ILE A 138 31.38 -10.58 -2.75
N LYS A 139 32.67 -10.67 -2.40
CA LYS A 139 33.16 -11.61 -1.39
C LYS A 139 32.56 -11.33 -0.02
N LYS A 140 32.54 -10.05 0.43
CA LYS A 140 31.87 -9.66 1.69
C LYS A 140 30.36 -9.94 1.68
N CYS A 141 29.71 -9.89 0.52
CA CYS A 141 28.29 -10.24 0.37
C CYS A 141 28.00 -11.75 0.37
N GLY A 142 29.03 -12.61 0.49
CA GLY A 142 28.86 -14.07 0.43
C GLY A 142 28.30 -14.58 -0.90
N ARG A 143 28.39 -13.77 -1.99
CA ARG A 143 27.76 -14.04 -3.30
C ARG A 143 26.24 -14.26 -3.25
N LEU A 144 25.57 -13.67 -2.24
CA LEU A 144 24.13 -13.73 -2.11
C LEU A 144 23.47 -12.66 -3.00
N PRO A 145 22.54 -13.02 -3.91
CA PRO A 145 21.96 -12.07 -4.86
C PRO A 145 21.35 -10.83 -4.20
N LEU A 146 20.65 -10.99 -3.07
CA LEU A 146 20.01 -9.87 -2.38
C LEU A 146 21.03 -8.92 -1.76
N ALA A 147 22.10 -9.46 -1.15
CA ALA A 147 23.19 -8.67 -0.58
C ALA A 147 23.90 -7.86 -1.68
N VAL A 148 24.29 -8.53 -2.76
CA VAL A 148 24.95 -7.91 -3.92
C VAL A 148 24.05 -6.83 -4.55
N LYS A 149 22.75 -7.11 -4.71
CA LYS A 149 21.78 -6.12 -5.21
C LYS A 149 21.70 -4.90 -4.31
N CYS A 150 21.62 -5.08 -2.99
CA CYS A 150 21.54 -3.96 -2.04
C CYS A 150 22.79 -3.10 -2.09
N ILE A 151 23.98 -3.70 -2.06
CA ILE A 151 25.24 -2.97 -2.17
C ILE A 151 25.35 -2.27 -3.53
N GLY A 152 25.03 -2.93 -4.64
CA GLY A 152 25.04 -2.29 -5.96
C GLY A 152 24.15 -1.05 -6.03
N ARG A 153 22.99 -1.05 -5.35
CA ARG A 153 22.12 0.14 -5.24
C ARG A 153 22.65 1.23 -4.31
N VAL A 154 23.44 0.87 -3.31
CA VAL A 154 24.20 1.86 -2.52
C VAL A 154 25.24 2.54 -3.41
N LEU A 155 26.01 1.75 -4.16
CA LEU A 155 27.03 2.25 -5.07
C LEU A 155 26.44 3.17 -6.14
N HIS A 156 25.22 2.91 -6.62
CA HIS A 156 24.49 3.80 -7.53
C HIS A 156 24.30 5.22 -6.97
N CYS A 157 24.20 5.36 -5.64
CA CYS A 157 24.01 6.64 -4.98
C CYS A 157 25.33 7.42 -4.78
N ILE A 158 26.47 6.75 -4.93
CA ILE A 158 27.80 7.34 -4.79
C ILE A 158 28.25 7.79 -6.17
N LYS A 159 28.33 9.11 -6.37
CA LYS A 159 28.66 9.69 -7.68
C LYS A 159 30.11 9.42 -8.10
N ASP A 160 31.02 9.38 -7.13
CA ASP A 160 32.44 9.12 -7.36
C ASP A 160 32.75 7.65 -7.10
N GLN A 161 33.21 6.94 -8.13
CA GLN A 161 33.58 5.53 -8.00
C GLN A 161 34.80 5.34 -7.09
N ASP A 162 35.63 6.38 -6.91
CA ASP A 162 36.78 6.29 -6.01
C ASP A 162 36.30 6.18 -4.55
N CYS A 163 35.14 6.73 -4.18
CA CYS A 163 34.57 6.57 -2.83
C CYS A 163 33.99 5.17 -2.54
N TRP A 164 34.05 4.22 -3.47
CA TRP A 164 33.56 2.85 -3.20
C TRP A 164 34.34 2.16 -2.10
N TRP A 165 35.59 2.57 -1.84
CA TRP A 165 36.39 2.02 -0.74
C TRP A 165 35.77 2.30 0.63
N GLU A 166 35.06 3.42 0.82
CA GLU A 166 34.39 3.77 2.08
C GLU A 166 33.33 2.72 2.47
N ILE A 167 32.68 2.13 1.46
CA ILE A 167 31.71 1.05 1.66
C ILE A 167 32.43 -0.24 2.06
N LEU A 168 33.58 -0.52 1.45
CA LEU A 168 34.36 -1.72 1.71
C LEU A 168 34.98 -1.70 3.13
N ASP A 169 35.45 -0.53 3.56
CA ASP A 169 36.15 -0.28 4.83
C ASP A 169 35.21 -0.05 6.02
N SER A 170 33.90 -0.12 5.80
CA SER A 170 32.91 0.10 6.85
C SER A 170 33.04 -0.92 8.00
N GLU A 171 33.12 -0.43 9.25
CA GLU A 171 33.10 -1.27 10.47
C GLU A 171 31.85 -2.15 10.58
N LEU A 172 30.79 -1.84 9.84
CA LEU A 172 29.53 -2.60 9.80
C LEU A 172 29.70 -4.02 9.23
N TRP A 173 30.83 -4.30 8.57
CA TRP A 173 31.19 -5.65 8.12
C TRP A 173 31.80 -6.51 9.24
N GLU A 174 32.33 -5.89 10.29
CA GLU A 174 33.04 -6.57 11.38
C GLU A 174 32.04 -7.05 12.43
N SER A 175 31.44 -8.21 12.16
CA SER A 175 30.61 -8.91 13.13
C SER A 175 30.67 -10.41 12.85
N ASP A 176 31.50 -11.12 13.60
CA ASP A 176 31.72 -12.56 13.46
C ASP A 176 30.46 -13.40 13.69
N GLU A 177 29.43 -12.83 14.33
CA GLU A 177 28.16 -13.50 14.63
C GLU A 177 27.06 -13.30 13.58
N LEU A 178 27.23 -12.40 12.60
CA LEU A 178 26.15 -12.01 11.68
C LEU A 178 26.34 -12.60 10.29
N ASP A 179 25.27 -13.19 9.76
CA ASP A 179 25.19 -13.66 8.38
C ASP A 179 25.63 -12.54 7.40
N PRO A 180 26.49 -12.81 6.40
CA PRO A 180 26.93 -11.84 5.39
C PRO A 180 25.78 -11.00 4.80
N ILE A 181 24.59 -11.59 4.63
CA ILE A 181 23.42 -10.85 4.15
C ILE A 181 23.03 -9.71 5.08
N PHE A 182 23.12 -9.93 6.39
CA PHE A 182 22.69 -8.97 7.39
C PHE A 182 23.67 -7.81 7.50
N CYS A 183 24.98 -8.07 7.38
CA CYS A 183 26.00 -7.03 7.29
C CYS A 183 25.80 -6.15 6.06
N ALA A 184 25.59 -6.76 4.88
CA ALA A 184 25.33 -6.01 3.65
C ALA A 184 24.06 -5.15 3.72
N LEU A 185 22.99 -5.68 4.33
CA LEU A 185 21.75 -4.94 4.52
C LEU A 185 21.90 -3.82 5.57
N LYS A 186 22.67 -4.04 6.65
CA LYS A 186 23.03 -2.99 7.62
C LYS A 186 23.79 -1.85 6.95
N VAL A 187 24.81 -2.16 6.15
CA VAL A 187 25.56 -1.17 5.37
C VAL A 187 24.61 -0.37 4.49
N SER A 188 23.72 -1.05 3.75
CA SER A 188 22.72 -0.36 2.92
C SER A 188 21.79 0.55 3.72
N TYR A 189 21.38 0.13 4.92
CA TYR A 189 20.50 0.90 5.79
C TYR A 189 21.18 2.16 6.33
N TYR A 190 22.44 2.07 6.78
CA TYR A 190 23.19 3.23 7.27
C TYR A 190 23.60 4.20 6.16
N HIS A 191 23.47 3.82 4.89
CA HIS A 191 23.60 4.72 3.75
C HIS A 191 22.26 5.34 3.31
N LEU A 192 21.13 5.04 3.98
CA LEU A 192 19.88 5.77 3.78
C LEU A 192 19.96 7.15 4.46
N PRO A 193 19.27 8.16 3.90
CA PRO A 193 19.01 9.41 4.60
C PRO A 193 18.40 9.14 5.98
N THR A 194 18.83 9.87 7.01
CA THR A 194 18.45 9.63 8.41
C THR A 194 16.95 9.54 8.64
N LYS A 195 16.15 10.41 8.00
CA LYS A 195 14.68 10.37 8.11
C LYS A 195 14.01 9.23 7.36
N LEU A 196 14.66 8.71 6.32
CA LEU A 196 14.16 7.56 5.58
C LEU A 196 14.34 6.25 6.38
N ARG A 197 15.35 6.21 7.25
CA ARG A 197 15.57 5.09 8.18
C ARG A 197 14.40 4.89 9.13
N ASP A 198 13.90 5.95 9.76
CA ASP A 198 12.73 5.90 10.65
C ASP A 198 11.47 5.42 9.89
N CYS A 199 11.26 5.93 8.68
CA CYS A 199 10.18 5.49 7.80
C CYS A 199 10.25 3.99 7.48
N PHE A 200 11.44 3.50 7.13
CA PHE A 200 11.70 2.10 6.85
C PHE A 200 11.46 1.21 8.09
N MET A 201 12.05 1.57 9.23
CA MET A 201 11.88 0.83 10.49
C MET A 201 10.40 0.74 10.87
N PHE A 202 9.64 1.83 10.74
CA PHE A 202 8.22 1.87 11.04
C PHE A 202 7.41 0.83 10.26
N CYS A 203 7.78 0.52 9.01
CA CYS A 203 7.09 -0.51 8.22
C CYS A 203 7.15 -1.90 8.88
N SER A 204 8.14 -2.17 9.74
CA SER A 204 8.25 -3.45 10.46
C SER A 204 7.25 -3.60 11.60
N MET A 205 6.46 -2.57 11.94
CA MET A 205 5.35 -2.66 12.90
C MET A 205 4.30 -3.70 12.48
N PHE A 206 4.05 -3.82 11.18
CA PHE A 206 3.06 -4.75 10.68
C PHE A 206 3.64 -6.17 10.63
N PRO A 207 2.83 -7.23 10.75
CA PRO A 207 3.35 -8.60 10.72
C PRO A 207 4.18 -8.93 9.47
N LYS A 208 5.13 -9.85 9.61
CA LYS A 208 5.95 -10.37 8.50
C LYS A 208 5.08 -10.90 7.36
N GLY A 209 5.48 -10.64 6.11
CA GLY A 209 4.69 -10.98 4.92
C GLY A 209 3.45 -10.09 4.66
N SER A 210 3.20 -9.07 5.48
CA SER A 210 2.06 -8.17 5.27
C SER A 210 2.18 -7.34 4.00
N ARG A 211 1.06 -7.24 3.27
CA ARG A 211 0.93 -6.35 2.11
C ARG A 211 0.51 -4.96 2.56
N LEU A 212 1.43 -4.01 2.47
CA LEU A 212 1.25 -2.64 2.96
C LEU A 212 0.76 -1.71 1.86
N ARG A 213 -0.30 -0.94 2.15
CA ARG A 213 -0.83 0.07 1.22
C ARG A 213 0.05 1.32 1.26
N LYS A 214 0.56 1.76 0.11
CA LYS A 214 1.44 2.94 -0.02
C LYS A 214 0.86 4.18 0.66
N THR A 215 -0.40 4.50 0.37
CA THR A 215 -1.06 5.72 0.87
C THR A 215 -1.22 5.71 2.39
N SER A 216 -1.62 4.58 2.97
CA SER A 216 -1.82 4.47 4.42
C SER A 216 -0.49 4.61 5.16
N ILE A 217 0.59 3.98 4.66
CA ILE A 217 1.94 4.12 5.23
C ILE A 217 2.43 5.57 5.16
N ILE A 218 2.26 6.25 4.02
CA ILE A 218 2.61 7.66 3.88
C ILE A 218 1.86 8.53 4.91
N TYR A 219 0.56 8.31 5.07
CA TYR A 219 -0.26 9.09 6.02
C TYR A 219 0.12 8.82 7.47
N MET A 220 0.54 7.60 7.80
CA MET A 220 1.10 7.30 9.12
C MET A 220 2.45 8.01 9.33
N TRP A 221 3.36 7.99 8.33
CA TRP A 221 4.60 8.77 8.39
C TRP A 221 4.34 10.28 8.57
N MET A 222 3.30 10.81 7.92
CA MET A 222 2.84 12.19 8.11
C MET A 222 2.37 12.46 9.55
N ALA A 223 1.54 11.57 10.10
CA ALA A 223 1.06 11.67 11.48
C ALA A 223 2.24 11.69 12.48
N HIS A 224 3.26 10.86 12.24
CA HIS A 224 4.49 10.84 13.04
C HIS A 224 5.46 12.00 12.77
N ARG A 225 5.25 12.77 11.69
CA ARG A 225 6.17 13.83 11.21
C ARG A 225 7.54 13.29 10.78
N PHE A 226 7.60 12.12 10.18
CA PHE A 226 8.83 11.59 9.59
C PHE A 226 9.21 12.30 8.28
N LEU A 227 8.21 12.85 7.57
CA LEU A 227 8.41 13.51 6.28
C LEU A 227 8.89 14.95 6.48
N GLN A 228 10.08 15.26 5.97
CA GLN A 228 10.64 16.62 6.02
C GLN A 228 9.98 17.52 4.99
N PRO A 229 9.55 18.73 5.34
CA PRO A 229 9.05 19.71 4.37
C PRO A 229 10.13 20.04 3.33
N LYS A 230 9.77 20.01 2.04
CA LYS A 230 10.69 20.34 0.94
C LYS A 230 10.01 21.31 -0.03
N GLY A 231 10.32 22.60 0.13
CA GLY A 231 9.73 23.67 -0.68
C GLY A 231 8.20 23.68 -0.58
N ARG A 232 7.53 23.77 -1.74
CA ARG A 232 6.06 23.76 -1.85
C ARG A 232 5.45 22.36 -2.05
N LYS A 233 6.25 21.28 -1.98
CA LYS A 233 5.74 19.91 -2.19
C LYS A 233 4.79 19.51 -1.07
N ARG A 234 3.73 18.77 -1.40
CA ARG A 234 2.83 18.22 -0.39
C ARG A 234 3.54 17.08 0.34
N ALA A 235 3.24 16.92 1.62
CA ALA A 235 3.83 15.85 2.42
C ALA A 235 3.55 14.45 1.82
N ALA A 236 2.39 14.23 1.19
CA ALA A 236 2.09 12.98 0.51
C ALA A 236 3.03 12.70 -0.68
N ASP A 237 3.43 13.74 -1.43
CA ASP A 237 4.36 13.60 -2.57
C ASP A 237 5.77 13.28 -2.07
N ILE A 238 6.20 13.90 -0.97
CA ILE A 238 7.47 13.59 -0.29
C ILE A 238 7.48 12.14 0.21
N GLY A 239 6.37 11.67 0.77
CA GLY A 239 6.21 10.27 1.17
C GLY A 239 6.29 9.30 0.00
N ALA A 240 5.77 9.67 -1.17
CA ALA A 240 5.90 8.87 -2.38
C ALA A 240 7.34 8.82 -2.90
N GLU A 241 8.09 9.94 -2.85
CA GLU A 241 9.53 9.98 -3.14
C GLU A 241 10.33 9.07 -2.19
N TYR A 242 10.00 9.08 -0.90
CA TYR A 242 10.64 8.21 0.09
C TYR A 242 10.38 6.73 -0.20
N LEU A 243 9.15 6.35 -0.57
CA LEU A 243 8.87 4.97 -1.01
C LEU A 243 9.61 4.61 -2.29
N ALA A 244 9.72 5.52 -3.25
CA ALA A 244 10.46 5.29 -4.49
C ALA A 244 11.95 5.05 -4.21
N GLU A 245 12.56 5.81 -3.30
CA GLU A 245 13.94 5.63 -2.86
C GLU A 245 14.15 4.27 -2.16
N LEU A 246 13.25 3.88 -1.25
CA LEU A 246 13.29 2.56 -0.61
C LEU A 246 13.15 1.42 -1.63
N GLN A 247 12.29 1.60 -2.63
CA GLN A 247 12.11 0.62 -3.70
C GLN A 247 13.36 0.52 -4.57
N MET A 248 13.95 1.66 -4.95
CA MET A 248 15.19 1.73 -5.71
C MET A 248 16.33 1.01 -4.97
N ARG A 249 16.42 1.20 -3.66
CA ARG A 249 17.41 0.54 -2.80
C ARG A 249 17.07 -0.90 -2.41
N SER A 250 16.03 -1.48 -3.02
CA SER A 250 15.58 -2.85 -2.80
C SER A 250 15.13 -3.19 -1.37
N PHE A 251 14.81 -2.17 -0.55
CA PHE A 251 14.25 -2.37 0.78
C PHE A 251 12.78 -2.81 0.74
N ILE A 252 12.06 -2.42 -0.30
CA ILE A 252 10.65 -2.79 -0.49
C ILE A 252 10.43 -3.40 -1.88
N VAL A 253 9.50 -4.35 -1.94
CA VAL A 253 9.10 -5.02 -3.18
C VAL A 253 7.68 -4.57 -3.55
N PRO A 254 7.46 -4.02 -4.75
CA PRO A 254 6.11 -3.65 -5.18
C PRO A 254 5.26 -4.91 -5.37
N CYS A 255 4.14 -4.97 -4.67
CA CYS A 255 3.19 -6.08 -4.75
C CYS A 255 2.02 -5.73 -5.71
N THR A 256 1.60 -4.47 -5.74
CA THR A 256 0.72 -3.89 -6.75
C THR A 256 1.15 -2.44 -7.02
N LYS A 257 0.51 -1.72 -7.95
CA LYS A 257 0.74 -0.27 -8.11
C LYS A 257 0.56 0.50 -6.80
N SER A 258 -0.38 0.06 -5.95
CA SER A 258 -0.80 0.75 -4.72
C SER A 258 -0.27 0.13 -3.42
N SER A 259 0.47 -0.97 -3.49
CA SER A 259 0.95 -1.71 -2.31
C SER A 259 2.34 -2.27 -2.50
N PHE A 260 3.05 -2.49 -1.39
CA PHE A 260 4.37 -3.09 -1.34
C PHE A 260 4.48 -4.05 -0.16
N CYS A 261 5.54 -4.84 -0.13
CA CYS A 261 5.84 -5.78 0.94
C CYS A 261 7.34 -5.65 1.30
N LEU A 262 7.71 -5.95 2.54
CA LEU A 262 9.11 -6.08 2.95
C LEU A 262 9.56 -7.51 2.67
N HIS A 263 10.78 -7.69 2.15
CA HIS A 263 11.38 -9.02 2.10
C HIS A 263 11.68 -9.50 3.52
N ASP A 264 11.53 -10.79 3.80
CA ASP A 264 11.61 -11.35 5.14
C ASP A 264 12.90 -11.03 5.90
N VAL A 265 14.06 -11.15 5.25
CA VAL A 265 15.35 -10.79 5.85
C VAL A 265 15.47 -9.27 6.10
N ILE A 266 14.84 -8.45 5.26
CA ILE A 266 14.81 -7.00 5.41
C ILE A 266 13.88 -6.59 6.56
N TYR A 267 12.78 -7.32 6.73
CA TYR A 267 11.91 -7.19 7.89
C TYR A 267 12.67 -7.54 9.19
N ASP A 268 13.41 -8.64 9.20
CA ASP A 268 14.20 -9.08 10.37
C ASP A 268 15.29 -8.05 10.73
N LEU A 269 15.94 -7.46 9.71
CA LEU A 269 16.84 -6.32 9.90
C LEU A 269 16.12 -5.14 10.57
N ALA A 270 15.00 -4.68 10.01
CA ALA A 270 14.25 -3.55 10.57
C ALA A 270 13.84 -3.80 12.03
N ARG A 271 13.53 -5.05 12.38
CA ARG A 271 13.24 -5.46 13.76
C ARG A 271 14.45 -5.40 14.68
N SER A 272 15.59 -5.92 14.25
CA SER A 272 16.82 -5.84 15.03
C SER A 272 17.24 -4.39 15.33
N LEU A 273 17.02 -3.49 14.37
CA LEU A 273 17.38 -2.07 14.47
C LEU A 273 16.37 -1.25 15.29
N SER A 274 15.20 -1.82 15.59
CA SER A 274 14.15 -1.11 16.33
C SER A 274 14.44 -0.95 17.82
N GLU A 275 15.45 -1.65 18.37
CA GLU A 275 15.89 -1.56 19.77
C GLU A 275 14.73 -1.73 20.78
N GLY A 276 13.72 -2.54 20.45
CA GLY A 276 12.54 -2.77 21.30
C GLY A 276 11.46 -1.69 21.24
N LYS A 277 11.61 -0.64 20.40
CA LYS A 277 10.59 0.41 20.21
C LYS A 277 9.35 -0.08 19.43
N ILE A 278 9.52 -1.11 18.61
CA ILE A 278 8.47 -1.69 17.77
C ILE A 278 8.16 -3.11 18.24
N HIS A 279 6.89 -3.36 18.56
CA HIS A 279 6.43 -4.66 19.01
C HIS A 279 5.16 -5.11 18.27
N THR A 280 5.06 -6.41 18.01
CA THR A 280 3.89 -7.01 17.37
C THR A 280 3.51 -8.27 18.09
N ILE A 281 2.28 -8.28 18.57
CA ILE A 281 1.70 -9.42 19.28
C ILE A 281 1.01 -10.30 18.25
N VAL A 282 1.63 -11.45 17.96
CA VAL A 282 1.13 -12.44 16.99
C VAL A 282 0.68 -13.75 17.64
N ASN A 283 1.08 -14.04 18.88
CA ASN A 283 0.75 -15.28 19.60
C ASN A 283 0.12 -15.00 20.97
N LYS A 284 -0.75 -15.91 21.44
CA LYS A 284 -1.49 -15.80 22.72
C LYS A 284 -0.61 -15.73 23.97
N MET A 285 0.65 -16.14 23.90
CA MET A 285 1.62 -16.11 25.00
C MET A 285 2.74 -15.09 24.73
N SER A 286 2.43 -13.83 24.43
CA SER A 286 3.49 -12.82 24.43
C SER A 286 3.95 -12.55 25.86
N SER A 287 5.21 -12.87 26.12
CA SER A 287 5.98 -12.51 27.31
C SER A 287 5.97 -10.99 27.56
N CYS A 288 6.37 -10.62 28.78
CA CYS A 288 6.38 -9.26 29.33
C CYS A 288 6.66 -8.17 28.28
N ILE A 289 5.64 -7.35 28.01
CA ILE A 289 5.71 -6.23 27.08
C ILE A 289 6.52 -5.12 27.76
N HIS A 290 7.63 -4.68 27.15
CA HIS A 290 8.48 -3.64 27.72
C HIS A 290 7.81 -2.25 27.68
N ASP A 291 8.02 -1.44 28.73
CA ASP A 291 7.42 -0.10 28.84
C ASP A 291 7.94 0.92 27.79
N LYS A 292 9.01 0.59 27.07
CA LYS A 292 9.67 1.45 26.07
C LYS A 292 9.03 1.41 24.68
N ILE A 293 7.94 0.67 24.49
CA ILE A 293 7.31 0.51 23.17
C ILE A 293 6.65 1.81 22.71
N GLU A 294 7.01 2.24 21.51
CA GLU A 294 6.42 3.40 20.82
C GLU A 294 5.37 2.98 19.79
N HIS A 295 5.48 1.75 19.28
CA HIS A 295 4.75 1.26 18.12
C HIS A 295 4.27 -0.17 18.38
N LEU A 296 2.95 -0.33 18.58
CA LEU A 296 2.34 -1.62 18.87
C LEU A 296 1.33 -2.05 17.80
N TYR A 297 1.45 -3.28 17.34
CA TYR A 297 0.44 -3.98 16.55
C TYR A 297 -0.04 -5.21 17.30
N ILE A 298 -1.36 -5.41 17.40
CA ILE A 298 -1.99 -6.55 18.04
C ILE A 298 -2.80 -7.29 16.98
N LYS A 299 -2.41 -8.53 16.68
CA LYS A 299 -3.11 -9.36 15.71
C LYS A 299 -4.43 -9.89 16.29
N LYS A 300 -5.44 -10.06 15.42
CA LYS A 300 -6.76 -10.62 15.77
C LYS A 300 -6.61 -11.90 16.58
N GLY A 301 -7.34 -12.00 17.70
CA GLY A 301 -7.35 -13.18 18.58
C GLY A 301 -6.23 -13.25 19.62
N ASN A 302 -5.33 -12.26 19.69
CA ASN A 302 -4.28 -12.17 20.71
C ASN A 302 -4.51 -11.03 21.67
N ASN A 303 -4.02 -11.14 22.91
CA ASN A 303 -4.24 -10.13 23.95
C ASN A 303 -2.91 -9.59 24.50
N PRO A 304 -2.80 -8.27 24.75
CA PRO A 304 -1.72 -7.76 25.56
C PRO A 304 -1.87 -8.27 26.99
N CYS A 305 -0.76 -8.31 27.74
CA CYS A 305 -0.79 -8.66 29.16
C CYS A 305 -1.62 -7.63 29.94
N GLU A 306 -2.40 -8.07 30.94
CA GLU A 306 -3.28 -7.21 31.74
C GLU A 306 -2.52 -6.08 32.48
N SER A 307 -1.26 -6.33 32.81
CA SER A 307 -0.36 -5.36 33.47
C SER A 307 0.23 -4.33 32.51
N PHE A 308 0.00 -4.43 31.21
CA PHE A 308 0.63 -3.53 30.24
C PHE A 308 0.05 -2.11 30.36
N ARG A 309 0.93 -1.15 30.63
CA ARG A 309 0.63 0.28 30.77
C ARG A 309 1.61 1.10 29.93
N PRO A 310 1.32 1.33 28.64
CA PRO A 310 2.25 2.05 27.77
C PRO A 310 2.34 3.52 28.12
N GLN A 311 3.56 4.04 28.32
CA GLN A 311 3.79 5.49 28.52
C GLN A 311 4.30 6.19 27.26
N LEU A 312 5.06 5.48 26.43
CA LEU A 312 5.71 6.05 25.23
C LEU A 312 4.94 5.80 23.94
N LEU A 313 3.83 5.05 23.98
CA LEU A 313 3.11 4.63 22.79
C LEU A 313 2.68 5.84 21.93
N ARG A 314 2.97 5.73 20.63
CA ARG A 314 2.64 6.70 19.59
C ARG A 314 1.75 6.11 18.51
N THR A 315 1.77 4.78 18.36
CA THR A 315 0.93 4.05 17.41
C THR A 315 0.36 2.80 18.05
N LEU A 316 -0.93 2.59 17.84
CA LEU A 316 -1.62 1.36 18.19
C LEU A 316 -2.45 0.88 17.01
N PHE A 317 -2.19 -0.33 16.55
CA PHE A 317 -3.10 -1.06 15.67
C PHE A 317 -3.63 -2.27 16.44
N ASP A 318 -4.89 -2.23 16.82
CA ASP A 318 -5.55 -3.35 17.47
C ASP A 318 -6.53 -4.01 16.49
N ALA A 319 -6.16 -5.21 16.04
CA ALA A 319 -6.97 -6.02 15.16
C ALA A 319 -7.93 -6.96 15.92
N THR A 320 -8.05 -6.81 17.25
CA THR A 320 -8.94 -7.63 18.06
C THR A 320 -10.34 -7.05 18.19
N GLU A 321 -11.33 -7.94 18.23
CA GLU A 321 -12.72 -7.60 18.53
C GLU A 321 -12.94 -7.84 20.02
N ARG A 322 -12.63 -6.84 20.85
CA ARG A 322 -12.79 -6.98 22.31
C ARG A 322 -13.68 -5.92 22.94
N PRO A 323 -14.33 -6.23 24.09
CA PRO A 323 -15.00 -5.23 24.91
C PRO A 323 -14.01 -4.16 25.38
N TYR A 324 -14.48 -2.92 25.53
CA TYR A 324 -13.68 -1.76 25.92
C TYR A 324 -12.89 -1.96 27.22
N ASP A 325 -13.46 -2.65 28.20
CA ASP A 325 -12.84 -2.85 29.52
C ASP A 325 -11.55 -3.70 29.48
N SER A 326 -11.30 -4.36 28.35
CA SER A 326 -10.07 -5.14 28.09
C SER A 326 -9.09 -4.41 27.15
N PHE A 327 -9.37 -3.16 26.83
CA PHE A 327 -8.51 -2.34 25.99
C PHE A 327 -7.33 -1.80 26.79
N ILE A 328 -6.23 -1.55 26.09
CA ILE A 328 -5.07 -0.88 26.68
C ILE A 328 -5.51 0.51 27.12
N ASP A 329 -5.28 0.85 28.39
CA ASP A 329 -5.52 2.21 28.85
C ASP A 329 -4.63 3.18 28.05
N VAL A 330 -5.27 3.94 27.16
CA VAL A 330 -4.61 4.95 26.32
C VAL A 330 -4.92 6.36 26.80
N GLN A 331 -5.47 6.52 28.01
CA GLN A 331 -5.66 7.84 28.61
C GLN A 331 -4.31 8.54 28.78
N ASP A 332 -4.29 9.84 28.48
CA ASP A 332 -3.11 10.70 28.59
C ASP A 332 -1.86 10.32 27.76
N ILE A 333 -1.98 9.33 26.87
CA ILE A 333 -0.93 8.98 25.92
C ILE A 333 -0.92 9.97 24.74
N ARG A 334 0.28 10.38 24.30
CA ARG A 334 0.48 11.19 23.08
C ARG A 334 0.37 10.36 21.80
N LEU A 335 -0.70 9.57 21.70
CA LEU A 335 -0.97 8.69 20.56
C LEU A 335 -1.23 9.54 19.31
N ARG A 336 -0.61 9.17 18.19
CA ARG A 336 -0.72 9.90 16.91
C ARG A 336 -1.45 9.08 15.85
N VAL A 337 -1.30 7.77 15.88
CA VAL A 337 -1.88 6.83 14.92
C VAL A 337 -2.65 5.76 15.68
N LEU A 338 -3.90 5.55 15.32
CA LEU A 338 -4.76 4.53 15.89
C LEU A 338 -5.47 3.77 14.77
N GLY A 339 -5.41 2.45 14.80
CA GLY A 339 -6.20 1.56 13.96
C GLY A 339 -6.97 0.57 14.82
N LEU A 340 -8.28 0.47 14.59
CA LEU A 340 -9.18 -0.38 15.37
C LEU A 340 -10.05 -1.25 14.46
N ILE A 341 -10.31 -2.47 14.91
CA ILE A 341 -11.29 -3.40 14.32
C ILE A 341 -12.48 -3.54 15.28
N GLY A 342 -13.70 -3.49 14.74
CA GLY A 342 -14.91 -3.83 15.49
C GLY A 342 -15.51 -2.71 16.36
N PRO A 343 -16.36 -3.05 17.35
CA PRO A 343 -17.21 -2.09 18.06
C PRO A 343 -16.47 -1.22 19.10
N SER A 344 -15.27 -1.61 19.51
CA SER A 344 -14.46 -0.95 20.57
C SER A 344 -14.14 0.51 20.26
N VAL A 345 -14.23 0.89 18.98
CA VAL A 345 -14.02 2.26 18.51
C VAL A 345 -14.95 3.27 19.18
N ILE A 346 -16.20 2.93 19.46
CA ILE A 346 -17.16 3.88 20.08
C ILE A 346 -16.68 4.25 21.47
N ALA A 347 -16.52 3.26 22.34
CA ALA A 347 -16.18 3.46 23.73
C ALA A 347 -14.84 4.21 23.87
N LEU A 348 -13.86 3.89 23.02
CA LEU A 348 -12.61 4.61 23.00
C LEU A 348 -12.79 6.07 22.57
N LEU A 349 -13.56 6.35 21.52
CA LEU A 349 -13.81 7.74 21.09
C LEU A 349 -14.63 8.54 22.12
N GLU A 350 -15.48 7.90 22.91
CA GLU A 350 -16.31 8.56 23.93
C GLU A 350 -15.55 8.84 25.23
N HIS A 351 -14.65 7.94 25.64
CA HIS A 351 -13.99 8.02 26.94
C HIS A 351 -12.53 8.50 26.91
N SER A 352 -11.87 8.49 25.75
CA SER A 352 -10.46 8.84 25.67
C SER A 352 -10.21 10.31 25.29
N ARG A 353 -9.13 10.88 25.84
CA ARG A 353 -8.66 12.25 25.54
C ARG A 353 -7.53 12.25 24.51
N LEU A 354 -7.75 11.61 23.36
CA LEU A 354 -6.72 11.44 22.30
C LEU A 354 -6.44 12.71 21.49
N LYS A 355 -6.17 13.83 22.18
CA LYS A 355 -5.99 15.17 21.58
C LYS A 355 -4.84 15.22 20.57
N HIS A 356 -3.85 14.33 20.68
CA HIS A 356 -2.70 14.27 19.78
C HIS A 356 -2.91 13.40 18.54
N LEU A 357 -4.07 12.76 18.41
CA LEU A 357 -4.35 11.84 17.31
C LEU A 357 -4.40 12.60 15.97
N ARG A 358 -3.74 12.01 14.96
CA ARG A 358 -3.66 12.56 13.60
C ARG A 358 -4.14 11.59 12.55
N TYR A 359 -4.08 10.30 12.83
CA TYR A 359 -4.53 9.24 11.93
C TYR A 359 -5.45 8.30 12.70
N LEU A 360 -6.65 8.08 12.16
CA LEU A 360 -7.57 7.08 12.66
C LEU A 360 -8.01 6.16 11.51
N ALA A 361 -7.81 4.86 11.69
CA ALA A 361 -8.40 3.82 10.85
C ALA A 361 -9.45 3.04 11.64
N ILE A 362 -10.66 2.96 11.10
CA ILE A 362 -11.79 2.22 11.65
C ILE A 362 -12.13 1.11 10.64
N MET A 363 -12.11 -0.13 11.09
CA MET A 363 -12.34 -1.30 10.26
C MET A 363 -13.43 -2.19 10.86
N GLU A 364 -14.27 -2.78 10.01
CA GLU A 364 -15.23 -3.83 10.40
C GLU A 364 -16.16 -3.40 11.56
N PHE A 365 -16.52 -2.12 11.61
CA PHE A 365 -17.49 -1.58 12.56
C PHE A 365 -18.92 -1.78 12.06
N ASN A 366 -19.76 -2.42 12.89
CA ASN A 366 -21.14 -2.77 12.54
C ASN A 366 -22.20 -1.80 13.08
N GLY A 367 -21.81 -0.75 13.81
CA GLY A 367 -22.77 0.23 14.32
C GLY A 367 -23.27 1.19 13.23
N LYS A 368 -24.43 1.80 13.48
CA LYS A 368 -25.12 2.68 12.53
C LYS A 368 -24.39 4.01 12.30
N THR A 369 -23.82 4.59 13.36
CA THR A 369 -23.19 5.92 13.36
C THR A 369 -21.93 5.91 14.23
N LEU A 370 -20.96 6.77 13.91
CA LEU A 370 -19.82 7.06 14.78
C LEU A 370 -20.20 8.17 15.79
N PRO A 371 -19.61 8.19 16.99
CA PRO A 371 -19.92 9.20 18.00
C PRO A 371 -19.43 10.59 17.59
N GLU A 372 -20.17 11.64 17.99
CA GLU A 372 -19.80 13.04 17.70
C GLU A 372 -18.49 13.45 18.38
N SER A 373 -18.08 12.75 19.44
CA SER A 373 -16.78 12.95 20.10
C SER A 373 -15.59 12.75 19.16
N LEU A 374 -15.75 11.97 18.06
CA LEU A 374 -14.77 11.87 16.99
C LEU A 374 -14.36 13.25 16.45
N CYS A 375 -15.34 14.16 16.37
CA CYS A 375 -15.17 15.50 15.81
C CYS A 375 -14.45 16.47 16.76
N LEU A 376 -14.14 16.03 18.00
CA LEU A 376 -13.31 16.77 18.96
C LEU A 376 -11.81 16.52 18.75
N LEU A 377 -11.42 15.59 17.86
CA LEU A 377 -10.03 15.30 17.52
C LEU A 377 -9.47 16.34 16.54
N TYR A 378 -9.32 17.58 17.01
CA TYR A 378 -8.99 18.74 16.17
C TYR A 378 -7.62 18.67 15.46
N HIS A 379 -6.70 17.79 15.89
CA HIS A 379 -5.42 17.54 15.22
C HIS A 379 -5.47 16.44 14.14
N MET A 380 -6.64 15.82 13.93
CA MET A 380 -6.81 14.76 12.95
C MET A 380 -6.46 15.25 11.53
N GLN A 381 -5.69 14.46 10.81
CA GLN A 381 -5.23 14.70 9.44
C GLN A 381 -5.76 13.63 8.47
N THR A 382 -5.97 12.41 8.95
CA THR A 382 -6.42 11.27 8.16
C THR A 382 -7.49 10.49 8.90
N LEU A 383 -8.62 10.24 8.23
CA LEU A 383 -9.68 9.34 8.66
C LEU A 383 -9.92 8.28 7.59
N GLU A 384 -9.67 7.01 7.93
CA GLU A 384 -9.99 5.87 7.08
C GLU A 384 -11.10 5.03 7.73
N ILE A 385 -12.21 4.85 7.03
CA ILE A 385 -13.34 4.01 7.45
C ILE A 385 -13.51 2.93 6.40
N THR A 386 -13.29 1.67 6.75
CA THR A 386 -13.26 0.56 5.78
C THR A 386 -14.07 -0.64 6.28
N ARG A 387 -14.82 -1.32 5.40
CA ARG A 387 -15.61 -2.52 5.73
C ARG A 387 -16.63 -2.31 6.87
N CYS A 388 -17.11 -1.08 7.04
CA CYS A 388 -18.11 -0.76 8.04
C CYS A 388 -19.50 -0.81 7.37
N TYR A 389 -19.97 -2.01 7.03
CA TYR A 389 -21.15 -2.21 6.20
C TYR A 389 -22.44 -1.68 6.84
N GLY A 390 -22.53 -1.71 8.18
CA GLY A 390 -23.66 -1.18 8.94
C GLY A 390 -23.67 0.35 9.10
N LEU A 391 -22.55 1.02 8.85
CA LEU A 391 -22.43 2.47 9.02
C LEU A 391 -23.26 3.18 7.96
N SER A 392 -24.32 3.89 8.37
CA SER A 392 -25.25 4.55 7.46
C SER A 392 -25.09 6.07 7.39
N GLU A 393 -24.52 6.68 8.42
CA GLU A 393 -24.38 8.14 8.55
C GLU A 393 -23.01 8.48 9.16
N LEU A 394 -22.42 9.60 8.71
CA LEU A 394 -21.25 10.21 9.36
C LEU A 394 -21.70 11.19 10.45
N PRO A 395 -20.86 11.50 11.45
CA PRO A 395 -21.16 12.52 12.44
C PRO A 395 -21.53 13.86 11.81
N LYS A 396 -22.56 14.53 12.33
CA LYS A 396 -23.06 15.80 11.80
C LYS A 396 -22.05 16.93 11.99
N THR A 397 -21.22 16.85 13.03
CA THR A 397 -20.20 17.86 13.35
C THR A 397 -18.82 17.59 12.72
N ILE A 398 -18.74 16.75 11.68
CA ILE A 398 -17.47 16.41 11.00
C ILE A 398 -16.67 17.64 10.52
N ALA A 399 -17.34 18.78 10.30
CA ALA A 399 -16.73 20.07 10.02
C ALA A 399 -15.70 20.53 11.07
N ASN A 400 -15.82 20.08 12.31
CA ASN A 400 -14.91 20.44 13.41
C ASN A 400 -13.51 19.83 13.24
N LEU A 401 -13.36 18.85 12.34
CA LEU A 401 -12.07 18.27 11.97
C LEU A 401 -11.30 19.20 11.02
N GLY A 402 -11.05 20.45 11.45
CA GLY A 402 -10.50 21.50 10.61
C GLY A 402 -9.11 21.20 10.02
N ASN A 403 -8.35 20.25 10.57
CA ASN A 403 -7.05 19.82 10.07
C ASN A 403 -7.11 18.58 9.16
N LEU A 404 -8.29 18.01 8.93
CA LEU A 404 -8.46 16.80 8.12
C LEU A 404 -8.07 17.06 6.67
N ARG A 405 -7.17 16.23 6.15
CA ARG A 405 -6.63 16.30 4.78
C ARG A 405 -7.03 15.11 3.95
N TYR A 406 -7.20 13.93 4.55
CA TYR A 406 -7.51 12.69 3.83
C TYR A 406 -8.70 12.00 4.49
N LEU A 407 -9.81 11.90 3.76
CA LEU A 407 -10.98 11.13 4.15
C LEU A 407 -11.17 9.98 3.17
N ARG A 408 -11.09 8.75 3.69
CA ARG A 408 -11.35 7.51 2.95
C ARG A 408 -12.52 6.79 3.58
N ILE A 409 -13.54 6.49 2.77
CA ILE A 409 -14.71 5.71 3.15
C ILE A 409 -14.84 4.60 2.12
N ALA A 410 -14.70 3.35 2.55
CA ALA A 410 -14.69 2.21 1.65
C ALA A 410 -15.52 1.04 2.19
N HIS A 411 -16.33 0.40 1.34
CA HIS A 411 -17.15 -0.76 1.72
C HIS A 411 -18.06 -0.43 2.92
N THR A 412 -18.93 0.58 2.76
CA THR A 412 -19.82 1.06 3.83
C THR A 412 -21.25 1.21 3.35
N GLY A 413 -22.21 1.18 4.27
CA GLY A 413 -23.63 1.40 4.01
C GLY A 413 -24.08 2.87 4.03
N ILE A 414 -23.16 3.84 3.94
CA ILE A 414 -23.46 5.27 4.07
C ILE A 414 -24.49 5.69 3.03
N LYS A 415 -25.53 6.40 3.50
CA LYS A 415 -26.66 6.85 2.68
C LYS A 415 -26.44 8.24 2.07
N GLU A 416 -25.83 9.12 2.84
CA GLU A 416 -25.59 10.51 2.49
C GLU A 416 -24.30 11.03 3.13
N LEU A 417 -23.69 12.04 2.51
CA LEU A 417 -22.60 12.81 3.09
C LEU A 417 -23.18 14.03 3.80
N PRO A 418 -22.75 14.37 5.02
CA PRO A 418 -23.24 15.56 5.71
C PRO A 418 -22.75 16.81 4.96
N VAL A 419 -23.67 17.73 4.63
CA VAL A 419 -23.36 19.00 3.92
C VAL A 419 -22.26 19.80 4.65
N MET A 420 -22.18 19.67 5.98
CA MET A 420 -21.14 20.29 6.80
C MET A 420 -19.71 19.81 6.45
N LEU A 421 -19.54 18.63 5.83
CA LEU A 421 -18.23 18.14 5.36
C LEU A 421 -17.55 19.14 4.43
N TRP A 422 -18.33 19.92 3.67
CA TRP A 422 -17.83 20.93 2.74
C TRP A 422 -17.17 22.14 3.44
N LYS A 423 -17.31 22.26 4.77
CA LYS A 423 -16.61 23.29 5.56
C LYS A 423 -15.18 22.88 5.93
N VAL A 424 -14.76 21.64 5.68
CA VAL A 424 -13.41 21.14 5.98
C VAL A 424 -12.42 21.60 4.90
N LYS A 425 -12.06 22.89 4.95
CA LYS A 425 -11.26 23.56 3.88
C LYS A 425 -9.87 22.95 3.63
N ASN A 426 -9.31 22.21 4.59
CA ASN A 426 -8.00 21.56 4.44
C ASN A 426 -8.06 20.19 3.76
N LEU A 427 -9.25 19.70 3.40
CA LEU A 427 -9.42 18.39 2.78
C LEU A 427 -8.75 18.38 1.40
N GLN A 428 -7.79 17.48 1.22
CA GLN A 428 -7.02 17.30 -0.01
C GLN A 428 -7.47 16.07 -0.81
N MET A 429 -8.04 15.08 -0.12
CA MET A 429 -8.50 13.85 -0.74
C MET A 429 -9.80 13.37 -0.08
N LEU A 430 -10.79 13.12 -0.93
CA LEU A 430 -12.03 12.45 -0.57
C LEU A 430 -12.16 11.20 -1.43
N ARG A 431 -12.09 10.02 -0.80
CA ARG A 431 -12.23 8.73 -1.47
C ARG A 431 -13.45 7.99 -0.95
N LEU A 432 -14.41 7.79 -1.83
CA LEU A 432 -15.63 7.02 -1.61
C LEU A 432 -15.56 5.81 -2.52
N LYS A 433 -15.36 4.62 -1.94
CA LYS A 433 -15.28 3.36 -2.70
C LYS A 433 -16.34 2.40 -2.22
N GLU A 434 -17.17 1.86 -3.11
CA GLU A 434 -18.17 0.85 -2.75
C GLU A 434 -19.03 1.32 -1.54
N CYS A 435 -19.48 2.57 -1.59
CA CYS A 435 -20.48 3.08 -0.65
C CYS A 435 -21.85 2.64 -1.16
N TYR A 436 -22.30 1.47 -0.73
CA TYR A 436 -23.37 0.72 -1.40
C TYR A 436 -24.72 1.44 -1.42
N ASN A 437 -24.99 2.29 -0.43
CA ASN A 437 -26.26 3.01 -0.28
C ASN A 437 -26.14 4.52 -0.53
N LEU A 438 -24.98 5.02 -0.98
CA LEU A 438 -24.77 6.45 -1.16
C LEU A 438 -25.57 6.90 -2.38
N ARG A 439 -26.63 7.67 -2.16
CA ARG A 439 -27.59 8.04 -3.21
C ARG A 439 -27.12 9.21 -4.06
N MET A 440 -26.48 10.17 -3.43
CA MET A 440 -26.00 11.38 -4.09
C MET A 440 -24.85 12.02 -3.31
N VAL A 441 -24.12 12.89 -3.99
CA VAL A 441 -23.16 13.80 -3.38
C VAL A 441 -23.84 15.18 -3.34
N PRO A 442 -24.06 15.80 -2.16
CA PRO A 442 -24.80 17.05 -2.08
C PRO A 442 -24.04 18.23 -2.69
N LEU A 443 -24.79 19.27 -3.11
CA LEU A 443 -24.26 20.53 -3.59
C LEU A 443 -23.35 21.19 -2.52
N GLY A 444 -22.31 21.90 -2.98
CA GLY A 444 -21.39 22.65 -2.12
C GLY A 444 -20.00 22.05 -2.01
N ILE A 445 -19.71 20.96 -2.74
CA ILE A 445 -18.38 20.34 -2.80
C ILE A 445 -17.31 21.32 -3.33
N SER A 446 -17.72 22.32 -4.13
CA SER A 446 -16.86 23.41 -4.61
C SER A 446 -16.22 24.24 -3.49
N ASN A 447 -16.78 24.25 -2.29
CA ASN A 447 -16.20 24.91 -1.12
C ASN A 447 -14.88 24.28 -0.65
N LEU A 448 -14.58 23.04 -1.07
CA LEU A 448 -13.34 22.35 -0.76
C LEU A 448 -12.21 22.82 -1.68
N THR A 449 -11.76 24.06 -1.49
CA THR A 449 -10.78 24.71 -2.38
C THR A 449 -9.41 24.02 -2.40
N ASN A 450 -9.07 23.20 -1.40
CA ASN A 450 -7.82 22.43 -1.38
C ASN A 450 -7.99 20.97 -1.84
N LEU A 451 -9.16 20.58 -2.35
CA LEU A 451 -9.41 19.20 -2.78
C LEU A 451 -8.68 18.90 -4.08
N HIS A 452 -7.75 17.97 -4.04
CA HIS A 452 -6.95 17.54 -5.19
C HIS A 452 -7.43 16.22 -5.77
N THR A 453 -8.01 15.35 -4.95
CA THR A 453 -8.46 14.02 -5.39
C THR A 453 -9.87 13.77 -4.87
N PHE A 454 -10.79 13.55 -5.80
CA PHE A 454 -12.13 13.05 -5.51
C PHE A 454 -12.32 11.70 -6.21
N GLU A 455 -12.53 10.64 -5.45
CA GLU A 455 -12.84 9.32 -6.00
C GLU A 455 -14.25 8.91 -5.55
N LEU A 456 -15.08 8.50 -6.52
CA LEU A 456 -16.42 7.95 -6.35
C LEU A 456 -16.49 6.61 -7.09
N LYS A 457 -15.69 5.65 -6.62
CA LYS A 457 -15.48 4.37 -7.28
C LYS A 457 -16.52 3.34 -6.85
N SER A 458 -17.14 2.65 -7.80
CA SER A 458 -18.11 1.57 -7.53
C SER A 458 -19.28 1.99 -6.61
N CYS A 459 -19.63 3.28 -6.57
CA CYS A 459 -20.77 3.80 -5.82
C CYS A 459 -22.00 3.82 -6.72
N LYS A 460 -22.65 2.67 -6.87
CA LYS A 460 -23.65 2.41 -7.92
C LYS A 460 -24.97 3.18 -7.76
N GLN A 461 -25.30 3.66 -6.56
CA GLN A 461 -26.53 4.42 -6.34
C GLN A 461 -26.41 5.90 -6.73
N VAL A 462 -25.18 6.43 -6.87
CA VAL A 462 -24.97 7.80 -7.36
C VAL A 462 -25.12 7.83 -8.87
N LYS A 463 -26.18 8.50 -9.35
CA LYS A 463 -26.49 8.63 -10.79
C LYS A 463 -25.99 9.94 -11.41
N GLU A 464 -25.76 10.96 -10.58
CA GLU A 464 -25.40 12.30 -11.02
C GLU A 464 -24.32 12.89 -10.11
N LEU A 465 -23.46 13.74 -10.68
CA LEU A 465 -22.49 14.53 -9.93
C LEU A 465 -23.12 15.85 -9.46
N PRO A 466 -22.62 16.45 -8.35
CA PRO A 466 -23.16 17.72 -7.88
C PRO A 466 -22.89 18.81 -8.91
N ALA A 467 -23.87 19.70 -9.11
CA ALA A 467 -23.85 20.72 -10.16
C ALA A 467 -22.66 21.69 -10.07
N ASP A 468 -22.03 21.82 -8.91
CA ASP A 468 -20.89 22.69 -8.66
C ASP A 468 -19.52 21.98 -8.71
N ILE A 469 -19.44 20.69 -9.07
CA ILE A 469 -18.17 19.94 -9.12
C ILE A 469 -17.11 20.63 -9.98
N GLY A 470 -17.54 21.28 -11.07
CA GLY A 470 -16.66 22.00 -11.98
C GLY A 470 -15.95 23.20 -11.38
N HIS A 471 -16.48 23.76 -10.29
CA HIS A 471 -15.91 24.93 -9.63
C HIS A 471 -14.79 24.58 -8.63
N ILE A 472 -14.40 23.31 -8.49
CA ILE A 472 -13.28 22.92 -7.62
C ILE A 472 -11.96 23.29 -8.29
N ILE A 473 -11.34 24.37 -7.80
CA ILE A 473 -10.18 25.00 -8.43
C ILE A 473 -8.94 24.09 -8.51
N ASN A 474 -8.66 23.31 -7.46
CA ASN A 474 -7.43 22.52 -7.33
C ASN A 474 -7.62 21.02 -7.62
N LEU A 475 -8.75 20.63 -8.24
CA LEU A 475 -9.05 19.22 -8.47
C LEU A 475 -8.10 18.64 -9.52
N SER A 476 -7.21 17.75 -9.09
CA SER A 476 -6.23 17.08 -9.96
C SER A 476 -6.63 15.68 -10.40
N VAL A 477 -7.55 15.03 -9.68
CA VAL A 477 -8.02 13.67 -10.00
C VAL A 477 -9.50 13.56 -9.63
N LEU A 478 -10.30 13.13 -10.59
CA LEU A 478 -11.69 12.73 -10.48
C LEU A 478 -11.83 11.28 -10.97
N ASP A 479 -11.92 10.32 -10.05
CA ASP A 479 -12.10 8.90 -10.40
C ASP A 479 -13.55 8.48 -10.19
N LEU A 480 -14.24 8.11 -11.27
CA LEU A 480 -15.64 7.67 -11.29
C LEU A 480 -15.77 6.18 -11.64
N SER A 481 -14.66 5.44 -11.60
CA SER A 481 -14.61 4.07 -12.13
C SER A 481 -15.71 3.17 -11.55
N TYR A 482 -16.37 2.40 -12.41
CA TYR A 482 -17.44 1.45 -12.09
C TYR A 482 -18.61 2.06 -11.33
N SER A 483 -18.79 3.38 -11.39
CA SER A 483 -20.03 4.05 -10.97
C SER A 483 -21.13 3.87 -12.02
N GLU A 484 -22.35 4.30 -11.68
CA GLU A 484 -23.48 4.31 -12.62
C GLU A 484 -23.94 5.74 -12.92
N ILE A 485 -22.97 6.67 -13.03
CA ILE A 485 -23.22 8.04 -13.45
C ILE A 485 -23.75 8.04 -14.87
N ARG A 486 -24.84 8.78 -15.11
CA ARG A 486 -25.53 8.83 -16.40
C ARG A 486 -25.35 10.14 -17.14
N THR A 487 -25.18 11.23 -16.41
CA THR A 487 -25.08 12.58 -16.96
C THR A 487 -24.02 13.38 -16.20
N PHE A 488 -23.48 14.37 -16.89
CA PHE A 488 -22.47 15.27 -16.34
C PHE A 488 -23.01 16.70 -16.24
N PRO A 489 -22.78 17.41 -15.11
CA PRO A 489 -23.24 18.78 -14.96
C PRO A 489 -22.50 19.73 -15.91
N ALA A 490 -23.17 20.80 -16.34
CA ALA A 490 -22.60 21.79 -17.26
C ALA A 490 -21.28 22.41 -16.74
N SER A 491 -21.11 22.48 -15.42
CA SER A 491 -19.89 23.02 -14.80
C SER A 491 -18.64 22.19 -15.09
N MET A 492 -18.73 20.93 -15.54
CA MET A 492 -17.56 20.08 -15.81
C MET A 492 -16.54 20.73 -16.77
N VAL A 493 -16.98 21.61 -17.66
CA VAL A 493 -16.12 22.39 -18.57
C VAL A 493 -15.17 23.36 -17.84
N LEU A 494 -15.44 23.67 -16.57
CA LEU A 494 -14.65 24.58 -15.74
C LEU A 494 -13.51 23.87 -15.01
N LEU A 495 -13.45 22.53 -15.03
CA LEU A 495 -12.39 21.77 -14.39
C LEU A 495 -11.04 22.07 -15.06
N LYS A 496 -10.04 22.40 -14.23
CA LYS A 496 -8.68 22.70 -14.67
C LYS A 496 -7.72 21.67 -14.13
N SER A 497 -6.81 21.21 -14.97
CA SER A 497 -5.69 20.33 -14.67
C SER A 497 -6.12 19.03 -13.97
N THR A 498 -7.30 18.52 -14.33
CA THR A 498 -7.95 17.38 -13.67
C THR A 498 -7.84 16.08 -14.46
N THR A 499 -7.34 15.03 -13.80
CA THR A 499 -7.38 13.68 -14.34
C THR A 499 -8.74 13.05 -14.16
N ILE A 500 -9.50 12.78 -15.24
CA ILE A 500 -10.80 12.09 -15.13
C ILE A 500 -10.64 10.61 -15.49
N VAL A 501 -11.05 9.72 -14.59
CA VAL A 501 -10.99 8.26 -14.78
C VAL A 501 -12.41 7.70 -14.85
N LEU A 502 -12.74 7.05 -15.97
CA LEU A 502 -14.12 6.61 -16.30
C LEU A 502 -14.25 5.09 -16.55
N VAL A 503 -13.32 4.28 -16.03
CA VAL A 503 -13.30 2.84 -16.26
C VAL A 503 -14.65 2.21 -15.88
N GLY A 504 -15.21 1.34 -16.74
CA GLY A 504 -16.48 0.66 -16.45
C GLY A 504 -17.77 1.51 -16.58
N LEU A 505 -17.70 2.78 -17.01
CA LEU A 505 -18.89 3.52 -17.45
C LEU A 505 -19.30 3.14 -18.89
N PRO A 506 -20.59 3.31 -19.27
CA PRO A 506 -21.03 3.13 -20.66
C PRO A 506 -20.32 4.09 -21.64
N ASN A 507 -20.05 3.62 -22.85
CA ASN A 507 -19.38 4.45 -23.87
C ASN A 507 -20.18 5.70 -24.25
N SER A 508 -21.51 5.62 -24.30
CA SER A 508 -22.38 6.78 -24.55
C SER A 508 -22.18 7.90 -23.53
N VAL A 509 -21.98 7.57 -22.26
CA VAL A 509 -21.73 8.53 -21.18
C VAL A 509 -20.33 9.15 -21.31
N LYS A 510 -19.34 8.34 -21.68
CA LYS A 510 -17.97 8.82 -21.96
C LYS A 510 -17.97 9.79 -23.16
N GLU A 511 -18.70 9.46 -24.22
CA GLU A 511 -18.86 10.29 -25.42
C GLU A 511 -19.57 11.61 -25.11
N GLU A 512 -20.62 11.60 -24.29
CA GLU A 512 -21.29 12.84 -23.84
C GLU A 512 -20.30 13.78 -23.13
N LEU A 513 -19.47 13.24 -22.22
CA LEU A 513 -18.46 14.06 -21.55
C LEU A 513 -17.43 14.61 -22.56
N CYS A 514 -16.98 13.78 -23.51
CA CYS A 514 -16.04 14.22 -24.55
C CYS A 514 -16.59 15.36 -25.40
N PHE A 515 -17.87 15.27 -25.77
CA PHE A 515 -18.56 16.32 -26.50
C PHE A 515 -18.64 17.62 -25.67
N ARG A 516 -19.05 17.52 -24.39
CA ARG A 516 -19.15 18.68 -23.50
C ARG A 516 -17.82 19.37 -23.25
N LEU A 517 -16.74 18.60 -23.14
CA LEU A 517 -15.39 19.14 -22.94
C LEU A 517 -14.73 19.61 -24.24
N GLU A 518 -15.46 19.61 -25.37
CA GLU A 518 -15.00 20.02 -26.71
C GLU A 518 -13.73 19.28 -27.17
N ILE A 519 -13.49 18.08 -26.64
CA ILE A 519 -12.23 17.34 -26.80
C ILE A 519 -11.92 17.02 -28.27
N TRP A 520 -12.95 16.78 -29.09
CA TRP A 520 -12.80 16.42 -30.50
C TRP A 520 -12.41 17.63 -31.37
N SER A 521 -12.88 18.83 -31.02
CA SER A 521 -12.52 20.08 -31.71
C SER A 521 -11.06 20.49 -31.44
N LEU A 522 -10.53 20.12 -30.27
CA LEU A 522 -9.13 20.34 -29.89
C LEU A 522 -8.16 19.41 -30.65
N ALA A 523 -8.58 18.17 -30.92
CA ALA A 523 -7.81 17.19 -31.68
C ALA A 523 -7.63 17.58 -33.16
N GLU A 524 -8.63 18.21 -33.79
CA GLU A 524 -8.53 18.69 -35.19
C GLU A 524 -7.70 19.98 -35.33
N ARG A 525 -7.63 20.82 -34.30
CA ARG A 525 -6.92 22.12 -34.33
C ARG A 525 -5.41 22.04 -34.08
N CYS A 526 -4.89 20.93 -33.56
CA CYS A 526 -3.48 20.78 -33.20
C CYS A 526 -2.73 19.86 -34.18
N ASN A 527 -1.95 20.44 -35.10
CA ASN A 527 -1.00 19.74 -35.97
C ASN A 527 0.13 19.04 -35.17
N GLY A 528 -0.19 17.92 -34.52
CA GLY A 528 0.76 17.06 -33.82
C GLY A 528 0.76 17.23 -32.30
N PHE A 529 0.25 16.19 -31.63
CA PHE A 529 0.34 15.87 -30.20
C PHE A 529 -0.55 16.65 -29.20
N THR A 530 -1.86 16.42 -29.28
CA THR A 530 -2.78 16.36 -28.13
C THR A 530 -3.43 14.98 -28.12
N GLY A 531 -3.11 14.15 -27.13
CA GLY A 531 -3.47 12.73 -27.16
C GLY A 531 -4.73 12.46 -26.35
N VAL A 532 -5.86 12.25 -27.04
CA VAL A 532 -6.94 11.41 -26.51
C VAL A 532 -6.61 9.99 -26.92
N PHE A 533 -6.34 9.11 -25.98
CA PHE A 533 -6.06 7.72 -26.31
C PHE A 533 -6.74 6.79 -25.33
N TRP A 534 -7.20 5.68 -25.85
CA TRP A 534 -7.67 4.58 -25.05
C TRP A 534 -6.45 3.82 -24.53
N GLU A 535 -6.32 3.66 -23.21
CA GLU A 535 -5.25 2.83 -22.62
C GLU A 535 -5.52 1.33 -22.88
N ASP A 536 -6.80 0.98 -22.92
CA ASP A 536 -7.37 -0.32 -23.25
C ASP A 536 -8.83 -0.14 -23.72
N GLU A 537 -9.54 -1.23 -24.01
CA GLU A 537 -10.94 -1.21 -24.49
C GLU A 537 -11.93 -0.52 -23.52
N GLU A 538 -11.53 -0.24 -22.27
CA GLU A 538 -12.41 0.35 -21.24
C GLU A 538 -11.98 1.74 -20.76
N THR A 539 -10.74 2.16 -21.04
CA THR A 539 -10.09 3.29 -20.38
C THR A 539 -9.80 4.42 -21.36
N LEU A 540 -10.55 5.51 -21.28
CA LEU A 540 -10.29 6.74 -22.06
C LEU A 540 -9.37 7.71 -21.29
N ILE A 541 -8.28 8.14 -21.92
CA ILE A 541 -7.32 9.13 -21.41
C ILE A 541 -7.31 10.35 -22.34
N VAL A 542 -7.29 11.55 -21.78
CA VAL A 542 -7.29 12.85 -22.48
C VAL A 542 -6.07 13.66 -22.03
N VAL A 543 -5.23 14.19 -22.91
CA VAL A 543 -4.00 14.91 -22.49
C VAL A 543 -3.78 16.20 -23.30
N ASN A 544 -3.55 17.34 -22.64
CA ASN A 544 -3.10 18.60 -23.27
C ASN A 544 -1.55 18.68 -23.42
N LYS A 545 -1.08 19.53 -24.34
CA LYS A 545 0.29 19.69 -24.87
C LYS A 545 1.41 19.80 -23.82
N GLU A 546 1.18 20.40 -22.66
CA GLU A 546 2.21 20.56 -21.62
C GLU A 546 2.46 19.29 -20.78
N GLY A 547 1.46 18.39 -20.67
CA GLY A 547 1.61 17.12 -19.95
C GLY A 547 2.67 16.19 -20.56
N LEU A 548 2.91 16.31 -21.87
CA LEU A 548 3.90 15.55 -22.62
C LEU A 548 5.35 15.94 -22.30
N SER A 549 5.62 17.19 -21.95
CA SER A 549 6.98 17.65 -21.63
C SER A 549 7.53 16.97 -20.36
N SER A 550 6.65 16.69 -19.39
CA SER A 550 6.98 15.95 -18.15
C SER A 550 7.12 14.43 -18.33
N LEU A 551 6.70 13.89 -19.47
CA LEU A 551 6.76 12.46 -19.82
C LEU A 551 7.99 12.09 -20.67
N SER A 552 8.76 13.08 -21.13
CA SER A 552 9.86 12.88 -22.09
C SER A 552 11.12 12.18 -21.56
N HIS A 553 11.12 11.70 -20.30
CA HIS A 553 12.26 10.94 -19.73
C HIS A 553 11.94 9.55 -19.17
N HIS A 554 10.75 8.97 -19.40
CA HIS A 554 10.47 7.59 -18.99
C HIS A 554 9.95 6.72 -20.15
N LYS A 555 10.85 5.89 -20.69
CA LYS A 555 10.51 4.77 -21.57
C LYS A 555 9.67 3.73 -20.81
N GLN A 556 8.58 3.33 -21.46
CA GLN A 556 7.73 2.14 -21.29
C GLN A 556 7.94 1.28 -20.02
N SER A 557 6.95 1.32 -19.11
CA SER A 557 6.46 0.11 -18.43
C SER A 557 5.10 0.35 -17.75
N ASN A 558 4.07 -0.38 -18.21
CA ASN A 558 2.87 -0.84 -17.51
C ASN A 558 2.08 0.15 -16.62
N GLY A 559 1.23 0.93 -17.29
CA GLY A 559 -0.15 1.17 -16.91
C GLY A 559 -0.40 2.27 -15.89
N THR A 560 -1.48 3.01 -16.15
CA THR A 560 -1.99 4.22 -15.51
C THR A 560 -1.34 5.48 -16.07
N LEU A 561 -2.07 6.19 -16.93
CA LEU A 561 -1.72 7.54 -17.37
C LEU A 561 -2.85 8.56 -17.12
N LYS A 562 -2.41 9.79 -16.80
CA LYS A 562 -3.16 10.89 -16.16
C LYS A 562 -3.62 11.93 -17.18
N VAL A 563 -4.74 12.60 -16.92
CA VAL A 563 -5.31 13.71 -17.70
C VAL A 563 -4.98 15.05 -17.00
N CYS A 564 -4.50 16.06 -17.74
CA CYS A 564 -4.16 17.39 -17.22
C CYS A 564 -4.73 18.45 -18.19
N LEU A 565 -5.70 19.24 -17.73
CA LEU A 565 -6.38 20.33 -18.43
C LEU A 565 -5.85 21.74 -18.06
N ASP A 566 -4.69 22.22 -18.52
CA ASP A 566 -4.31 23.62 -18.21
C ASP A 566 -4.78 24.65 -19.28
N PRO A 567 -5.20 25.88 -18.88
CA PRO A 567 -5.50 26.98 -19.77
C PRO A 567 -4.40 28.05 -19.73
N SER A 568 -3.66 28.21 -20.83
CA SER A 568 -2.76 29.34 -21.03
C SER A 568 -2.77 29.80 -22.49
N ALA A 569 -3.67 30.75 -22.78
CA ALA A 569 -3.43 31.92 -23.63
C ALA A 569 -4.71 32.79 -23.66
N VAL A 570 -4.80 33.74 -22.73
CA VAL A 570 -5.43 35.03 -23.03
C VAL A 570 -4.28 35.95 -23.34
N GLU A 571 -4.15 36.39 -24.58
CA GLU A 571 -3.58 37.68 -24.89
C GLU A 571 -4.30 38.30 -26.09
N ILE A 572 -4.42 39.61 -26.00
CA ILE A 572 -5.28 40.53 -26.74
C ILE A 572 -4.74 40.76 -28.16
N THR A 573 -5.62 40.67 -29.16
CA THR A 573 -5.86 41.71 -30.19
C THR A 573 -7.24 41.54 -30.77
#